data_AF-A0A965HIN1-F1
#
_entry.id   AF-A0A965HIN1-F1
#
_cell.length_a   1.000
_cell.length_b   1.000
_cell.length_c   1.000
_cell.angle_alpha   90.00
_cell.angle_beta   90.00
_cell.angle_gamma   90.00
#
_symmetry.space_group_name_H-M   'P 1'
#
loop_
_entity.id
_entity.type
_entity.pdbx_description
1 polymer ?
#
loop_
_entity_poly.entity_id
_entity_poly.type
_entity_poly.pdbx_seq_one_letter_code
_entity_poly.pdbx_strand_id
1 'polypeptide(L)'
;RLRVGLVEDATAVGDGLGLAVSRLEQTDKEKDGQRKGAFIILLTDGSNNSGVLAPRQAAELAKAKGIPVYTIGAGQPGVVPMPVIDNAGRKLGYRQAISDLDEDTLQRIAETTGGKFFRAMDLGTAEAAFAAIDKKQRIEFTAKAQLRAHEWFFAWVTPGAMAFFAGLAWARPGRWGRAA
;
A
#
# COMPACT_ATOMS: atom_id res chain seq x y z
N ARG A 1 10.07 -16.05 19.14
CA ARG A 1 8.93 -15.42 19.83
C ARG A 1 9.41 -14.09 20.40
N LEU A 2 8.94 -12.96 19.88
CA LEU A 2 9.32 -11.63 20.36
C LEU A 2 8.66 -11.40 21.73
N ARG A 3 9.45 -11.03 22.74
CA ARG A 3 8.97 -10.69 24.09
C ARG A 3 8.89 -9.16 24.17
N VAL A 4 7.75 -8.64 24.61
CA VAL A 4 7.58 -7.21 24.93
C VAL A 4 8.54 -6.89 26.08
N GLY A 5 9.43 -5.90 25.91
CA GLY A 5 10.47 -5.51 26.89
C GLY A 5 11.88 -6.07 26.65
N LEU A 6 12.18 -6.67 25.49
CA LEU A 6 13.54 -7.13 25.13
C LEU A 6 14.29 -6.13 24.23
N VAL A 7 13.60 -5.10 23.76
CA VAL A 7 14.13 -3.94 23.04
C VAL A 7 14.04 -2.78 24.02
N GLU A 8 15.08 -1.96 24.15
CA GLU A 8 14.99 -0.69 24.89
C GLU A 8 13.73 0.08 24.44
N ASP A 9 13.07 0.80 25.35
CA ASP A 9 11.87 1.60 25.06
C ASP A 9 12.26 2.76 24.12
N ALA A 10 12.47 2.42 22.86
CA ALA A 10 13.09 3.23 21.83
C ALA A 10 12.15 3.28 20.62
N THR A 11 11.45 4.40 20.48
CA THR A 11 10.51 4.68 19.40
C THR A 11 11.20 5.53 18.33
N ALA A 12 11.59 4.90 17.22
CA ALA A 12 12.21 5.55 16.06
C ALA A 12 11.17 5.81 14.96
N VAL A 13 10.29 6.79 15.21
CA VAL A 13 9.20 7.18 14.28
C VAL A 13 9.76 7.65 12.94
N GLY A 14 10.81 8.48 12.96
CA GLY A 14 11.39 9.02 11.73
C GLY A 14 12.02 7.96 10.84
N ASP A 15 12.85 7.08 11.42
CA ASP A 15 13.46 5.96 10.68
C ASP A 15 12.40 4.98 10.14
N GLY A 16 11.38 4.67 10.94
CA GLY A 16 10.27 3.82 10.53
C GLY A 16 9.49 4.41 9.34
N LEU A 17 9.21 5.71 9.38
CA LEU A 17 8.55 6.41 8.28
C LEU A 17 9.45 6.47 7.03
N GLY A 18 10.75 6.76 7.19
CA GLY A 18 11.71 6.79 6.09
C GLY A 18 11.87 5.42 5.40
N LEU A 19 11.85 4.34 6.18
CA LEU A 19 11.87 2.97 5.66
C LEU A 19 10.58 2.67 4.87
N ALA A 20 9.42 3.07 5.40
CA ALA A 20 8.13 2.88 4.71
C ALA A 20 8.08 3.60 3.36
N VAL A 21 8.54 4.86 3.31
CA VAL A 21 8.64 5.63 2.06
C VAL A 21 9.56 4.93 1.06
N SER A 22 10.74 4.49 1.51
CA SER A 22 11.71 3.80 0.65
C SER A 22 11.16 2.49 0.06
N ARG A 23 10.34 1.76 0.81
CA ARG A 23 9.69 0.52 0.34
C ARG A 23 8.62 0.79 -0.71
N LEU A 24 7.81 1.85 -0.54
CA LEU A 24 6.80 2.24 -1.52
C LEU A 24 7.44 2.65 -2.84
N GLU A 25 8.57 3.38 -2.80
CA GLU A 25 9.32 3.75 -4.00
C GLU A 25 9.86 2.55 -4.80
N GLN A 26 10.28 1.49 -4.12
CA GLN A 26 10.75 0.27 -4.77
C GLN A 26 9.61 -0.46 -5.49
N THR A 27 8.42 -0.45 -4.89
CA THR A 27 7.25 -1.17 -5.40
C THR A 27 6.65 -0.49 -6.65
N ASP A 28 6.73 0.84 -6.74
CA ASP A 28 6.27 1.62 -7.89
C ASP A 28 7.11 1.38 -9.16
N LYS A 29 8.40 1.02 -9.01
CA LYS A 29 9.30 0.77 -10.15
C LYS A 29 9.09 -0.60 -10.81
N GLU A 30 8.45 -1.54 -10.12
CA GLU A 30 8.30 -2.93 -10.59
C GLU A 30 7.04 -3.20 -11.43
N LYS A 31 6.07 -2.27 -11.49
CA LYS A 31 4.78 -2.52 -12.15
C LYS A 31 4.38 -1.44 -13.16
N ASP A 32 4.65 -1.70 -14.44
CA ASP A 32 3.94 -1.18 -15.63
C ASP A 32 3.72 0.35 -15.75
N GLY A 33 4.54 1.18 -15.12
CA GLY A 33 4.56 2.64 -15.37
C GLY A 33 3.29 3.39 -14.93
N GLN A 34 2.38 2.75 -14.20
CA GLN A 34 1.22 3.39 -13.59
C GLN A 34 1.37 3.41 -12.07
N ARG A 35 1.57 4.61 -11.51
CA ARG A 35 1.66 4.82 -10.05
C ARG A 35 0.34 4.40 -9.40
N LYS A 36 0.37 3.35 -8.59
CA LYS A 36 -0.76 3.01 -7.71
C LYS A 36 -0.79 4.07 -6.60
N GLY A 37 -1.96 4.61 -6.28
CA GLY A 37 -2.08 5.49 -5.12
C GLY A 37 -1.59 4.76 -3.87
N ALA A 38 -0.60 5.34 -3.20
CA ALA A 38 0.00 4.81 -1.99
C ALA A 38 -0.24 5.77 -0.82
N PHE A 39 -0.31 5.23 0.38
CA PHE A 39 -0.42 5.99 1.63
C PHE A 39 0.26 5.21 2.74
N ILE A 40 0.60 5.90 3.83
CA ILE A 40 1.22 5.29 5.02
C ILE A 40 0.29 5.50 6.21
N ILE A 41 0.09 4.47 7.03
CA ILE A 41 -0.54 4.59 8.34
C ILE A 41 0.55 4.38 9.40
N LEU A 42 0.75 5.39 10.25
CA LEU A 42 1.69 5.37 11.36
C LEU A 42 0.90 5.25 12.67
N LEU A 43 1.05 4.14 13.37
CA LEU A 43 0.44 3.90 14.69
C LEU A 43 1.54 3.93 15.75
N THR A 44 1.40 4.78 16.76
CA THR A 44 2.35 4.84 17.88
C THR A 44 1.69 5.28 19.18
N ASP A 45 2.22 4.80 20.30
CA ASP A 45 1.80 5.08 21.66
C ASP A 45 2.77 5.99 22.44
N GLY A 46 3.85 6.45 21.80
CA GLY A 46 4.87 7.27 22.45
C GLY A 46 5.55 8.28 21.52
N SER A 47 6.38 9.14 22.11
CA SER A 47 7.19 10.15 21.44
C SER A 47 8.37 9.51 20.72
N ASN A 48 8.82 10.14 19.62
CA ASN A 48 10.07 9.75 18.98
C ASN A 48 11.26 10.04 19.91
N ASN A 49 11.76 9.02 20.60
CA ASN A 49 12.86 9.13 21.56
C ASN A 49 14.17 8.51 21.05
N SER A 50 14.15 7.90 19.85
CA SER A 50 15.30 7.27 19.22
C SER A 50 15.27 7.44 17.70
N GLY A 51 16.32 6.95 17.03
CA GLY A 51 16.44 7.00 15.58
C GLY A 51 17.31 8.16 15.06
N VAL A 52 17.83 7.99 13.84
CA VAL A 52 18.76 8.93 13.21
C VAL A 52 18.00 10.00 12.43
N LEU A 53 16.91 9.62 11.77
CA LEU A 53 16.07 10.52 11.00
C LEU A 53 15.04 11.20 11.89
N ALA A 54 14.97 12.53 11.84
CA ALA A 54 13.95 13.26 12.58
C ALA A 54 12.56 13.03 11.96
N PRO A 55 11.47 12.93 12.76
CA PRO A 55 10.12 12.71 12.24
C PRO A 55 9.67 13.77 11.22
N ARG A 56 10.06 15.03 11.43
CA ARG A 56 9.80 16.12 10.48
C ARG A 56 10.50 15.91 9.14
N GLN A 57 11.76 15.45 9.15
CA GLN A 57 12.50 15.16 7.91
C GLN A 57 11.87 13.99 7.15
N ALA A 58 11.44 12.95 7.87
CA ALA A 58 10.73 11.83 7.27
C ALA A 58 9.37 12.24 6.66
N ALA A 59 8.65 13.18 7.31
CA ALA A 59 7.42 13.75 6.75
C ALA A 59 7.67 14.56 5.46
N GLU A 60 8.73 15.38 5.43
CA GLU A 60 9.10 16.10 4.20
C GLU A 60 9.49 15.15 3.07
N LEU A 61 10.17 14.05 3.38
CA LEU A 61 10.47 13.01 2.40
C LEU A 61 9.18 12.37 1.84
N ALA A 62 8.22 12.01 2.70
CA ALA A 62 6.93 11.47 2.29
C ALA A 62 6.14 12.47 1.42
N LYS A 63 6.13 13.74 1.80
CA LYS A 63 5.50 14.84 1.04
C LYS A 63 6.14 15.02 -0.34
N ALA A 64 7.48 15.02 -0.42
CA ALA A 64 8.20 15.13 -1.68
C ALA A 64 7.87 13.98 -2.65
N LYS A 65 7.49 12.82 -2.12
CA LYS A 65 7.07 11.65 -2.89
C LYS A 65 5.56 11.62 -3.17
N GLY A 66 4.80 12.57 -2.64
CA GLY A 66 3.35 12.65 -2.78
C GLY A 66 2.61 11.52 -2.03
N ILE A 67 3.20 11.00 -0.96
CA ILE A 67 2.65 9.91 -0.17
C ILE A 67 2.01 10.50 1.10
N PRO A 68 0.67 10.52 1.22
CA PRO A 68 0.00 10.97 2.42
C PRO A 68 0.25 10.02 3.59
N VAL A 69 0.50 10.59 4.77
CA VAL A 69 0.74 9.84 6.02
C VAL A 69 -0.40 10.12 6.99
N TYR A 70 -1.08 9.06 7.43
CA TYR A 70 -2.12 9.12 8.44
C TYR A 70 -1.54 8.64 9.77
N THR A 71 -1.69 9.44 10.82
CA THR A 71 -1.09 9.16 12.12
C THR A 71 -2.18 8.77 13.12
N ILE A 72 -1.93 7.71 13.89
CA ILE A 72 -2.82 7.21 14.93
C ILE A 72 -2.03 7.18 16.24
N GLY A 73 -2.42 8.03 17.19
CA GLY A 73 -1.82 8.10 18.54
C GLY A 73 -2.62 7.26 19.53
N ALA A 74 -2.00 6.26 20.16
CA ALA A 74 -2.64 5.38 21.13
C ALA A 74 -2.07 5.57 22.53
N GLY A 75 -2.75 6.31 23.39
CA GLY A 75 -2.25 6.54 24.75
C GLY A 75 -3.10 7.56 25.50
N GLN A 76 -3.03 7.51 26.83
CA GLN A 76 -3.57 8.57 27.68
C GLN A 76 -2.42 9.46 28.14
N PRO A 77 -2.52 10.80 27.99
CA PRO A 77 -1.50 11.69 28.50
C PRO A 77 -1.43 11.61 30.02
N GLY A 78 -0.21 11.64 30.56
CA GLY A 78 0.04 11.68 32.01
C GLY A 78 0.62 10.38 32.56
N VAL A 79 0.46 10.20 33.87
CA VAL A 79 1.08 9.08 34.60
C VAL A 79 0.25 7.83 34.42
N VAL A 80 0.78 6.86 33.68
CA VAL A 80 0.13 5.57 33.39
C VAL A 80 0.84 4.42 34.13
N PRO A 81 0.09 3.42 34.64
CA PRO A 81 0.69 2.26 35.29
C PRO A 81 1.26 1.29 34.24
N MET A 82 2.58 1.25 34.09
CA MET A 82 3.28 0.26 33.25
C MET A 82 3.62 -1.01 34.05
N PRO A 83 3.40 -2.21 33.48
CA PRO A 83 3.73 -3.46 34.15
C PRO A 83 5.25 -3.65 34.26
N VAL A 84 5.73 -3.96 35.47
CA VAL A 84 7.13 -4.35 35.70
C VAL A 84 7.22 -5.87 35.60
N ILE A 85 8.10 -6.37 34.74
CA ILE A 85 8.26 -7.81 34.46
C ILE A 85 9.69 -8.22 34.83
N ASP A 86 9.85 -9.37 35.51
CA ASP A 86 11.17 -9.93 35.81
C ASP A 86 11.79 -10.65 34.59
N ASN A 87 13.07 -11.02 34.68
CA ASN A 87 13.77 -11.76 33.62
C ASN A 87 13.16 -13.14 33.32
N ALA A 88 12.33 -13.67 34.22
CA ALA A 88 11.57 -14.91 34.04
C ALA A 88 10.17 -14.68 33.43
N GLY A 89 9.79 -13.44 33.11
CA GLY A 89 8.49 -13.08 32.52
C GLY A 89 7.35 -12.93 33.53
N ARG A 90 7.63 -12.94 34.84
CA ARG A 90 6.61 -12.78 35.88
C ARG A 90 6.34 -11.30 36.12
N LYS A 91 5.07 -10.93 36.19
CA LYS A 91 4.65 -9.56 36.52
C LYS A 91 4.89 -9.30 38.01
N LEU A 92 5.85 -8.43 38.31
CA LEU A 92 6.22 -8.03 39.67
C LEU A 92 5.31 -6.93 40.24
N GLY A 93 4.63 -6.18 39.38
CA GLY A 93 3.73 -5.11 39.78
C GLY A 93 3.54 -4.07 38.70
N TYR A 94 3.20 -2.85 39.10
CA TYR A 94 3.09 -1.69 38.22
C TYR A 94 4.04 -0.59 38.70
N ARG A 95 4.70 0.08 37.76
CA ARG A 95 5.42 1.34 37.98
C ARG A 95 4.67 2.45 37.27
N GLN A 96 4.57 3.59 37.92
CA GLN A 96 4.07 4.81 37.30
C GLN A 96 5.12 5.31 36.30
N ALA A 97 4.76 5.36 35.02
CA ALA A 97 5.55 5.93 33.95
C ALA A 97 4.79 7.08 33.32
N ILE A 98 5.49 8.12 32.87
CA ILE A 98 4.87 9.23 32.15
C ILE A 98 4.67 8.74 30.71
N SER A 99 3.42 8.77 30.23
CA SER A 99 3.12 8.56 28.82
C SER A 99 3.48 9.83 28.06
N ASP A 100 4.58 9.76 27.30
CA ASP A 100 5.07 10.84 26.46
C ASP A 100 4.50 10.74 25.03
N LEU A 101 3.17 10.66 24.86
CA LEU A 101 2.60 10.70 23.52
C LEU A 101 2.77 12.11 22.92
N ASP A 102 3.67 12.26 21.93
CA ASP A 102 3.90 13.52 21.22
C ASP A 102 2.89 13.71 20.08
N GLU A 103 1.70 14.16 20.44
CA GLU A 103 0.61 14.41 19.50
C GLU A 103 0.91 15.56 18.53
N ASP A 104 1.64 16.60 18.95
CA ASP A 104 2.00 17.73 18.08
C ASP A 104 2.86 17.26 16.91
N THR A 105 3.86 16.40 17.18
CA THR A 105 4.66 15.80 16.11
C THR A 105 3.83 14.94 15.18
N LEU A 106 2.94 14.08 15.71
CA LEU A 106 2.07 13.22 14.89
C LEU A 106 1.10 14.02 14.02
N GLN A 107 0.54 15.10 14.57
CA GLN A 107 -0.34 16.01 13.85
C GLN A 107 0.41 16.72 12.71
N ARG A 108 1.61 17.25 12.99
CA ARG A 108 2.44 17.89 11.96
C ARG A 108 2.82 16.96 10.83
N ILE A 109 3.16 15.70 11.11
CA ILE A 109 3.48 14.70 10.07
C ILE A 109 2.28 14.52 9.14
N ALA A 110 1.09 14.35 9.71
CA ALA A 110 -0.12 14.16 8.93
C ALA A 110 -0.49 15.39 8.10
N GLU A 111 -0.41 16.59 8.68
CA GLU A 111 -0.70 17.85 7.98
C GLU A 111 0.28 18.12 6.84
N THR A 112 1.58 17.91 7.09
CA THR A 112 2.66 18.15 6.11
C THR A 112 2.50 17.29 4.87
N THR A 113 2.03 16.05 5.04
CA THR A 113 1.90 15.06 3.96
C THR A 113 0.49 15.03 3.34
N GLY A 114 -0.47 15.78 3.90
CA GLY A 114 -1.85 15.84 3.42
C GLY A 114 -2.76 14.68 3.90
N GLY A 115 -2.33 13.94 4.91
CA GLY A 115 -3.12 12.95 5.63
C GLY A 115 -3.95 13.55 6.77
N LYS A 116 -4.23 12.75 7.81
CA LYS A 116 -4.99 13.18 8.99
C LYS A 116 -4.51 12.44 10.25
N PHE A 117 -4.49 13.15 11.37
CA PHE A 117 -4.23 12.59 12.69
C PHE A 117 -5.52 12.07 13.33
N PHE A 118 -5.42 10.94 14.02
CA PHE A 118 -6.48 10.34 14.80
C PHE A 118 -5.95 9.91 16.16
N ARG A 119 -6.73 10.15 17.22
CA ARG A 119 -6.41 9.64 18.55
C ARG A 119 -7.19 8.35 18.79
N ALA A 120 -6.50 7.26 19.10
CA ALA A 120 -7.09 5.95 19.38
C ALA A 120 -7.70 5.90 20.79
N MET A 121 -8.66 6.79 21.06
CA MET A 121 -9.50 6.72 22.27
C MET A 121 -10.76 5.88 22.04
N ASP A 122 -11.08 5.54 20.78
CA ASP A 122 -12.33 4.90 20.41
C ASP A 122 -12.10 3.71 19.46
N LEU A 123 -12.88 2.64 19.61
CA LEU A 123 -12.75 1.40 18.82
C LEU A 123 -12.93 1.66 17.31
N GLY A 124 -13.62 2.73 16.92
CA GLY A 124 -13.85 3.12 15.52
C GLY A 124 -12.74 3.97 14.88
N THR A 125 -11.65 4.27 15.58
CA THR A 125 -10.63 5.23 15.10
C THR A 125 -9.90 4.74 13.84
N ALA A 126 -9.55 3.45 13.80
CA ALA A 126 -8.92 2.85 12.63
C ALA A 126 -9.89 2.84 11.43
N GLU A 127 -11.15 2.51 11.66
CA GLU A 127 -12.19 2.47 10.63
C GLU A 127 -12.49 3.87 10.08
N ALA A 128 -12.52 4.90 10.95
CA ALA A 128 -12.62 6.30 10.55
C ALA A 128 -11.39 6.78 9.75
N ALA A 129 -10.19 6.30 10.09
CA ALA A 129 -8.98 6.56 9.31
C ALA A 129 -9.09 5.94 7.91
N PHE A 130 -9.49 4.67 7.82
CA PHE A 130 -9.73 3.99 6.54
C PHE A 130 -10.87 4.62 5.71
N ALA A 131 -11.95 5.06 6.34
CA ALA A 131 -13.05 5.75 5.65
C ALA A 131 -12.64 7.14 5.12
N ALA A 132 -11.81 7.87 5.88
CA ALA A 132 -11.25 9.14 5.42
C ALA A 132 -10.33 8.93 4.19
N ILE A 133 -9.60 7.81 4.16
CA ILE A 133 -8.77 7.40 3.02
C ILE A 133 -9.64 7.05 1.81
N ASP A 134 -10.68 6.23 1.98
CA ASP A 134 -11.56 5.77 0.90
C ASP A 134 -12.27 6.93 0.17
N LYS A 135 -12.63 7.98 0.91
CA LYS A 135 -13.25 9.19 0.33
C LYS A 135 -12.28 10.03 -0.50
N LYS A 136 -10.97 9.98 -0.21
CA LYS A 136 -9.95 10.88 -0.79
C LYS A 136 -9.11 10.20 -1.88
N GLN A 137 -9.04 8.87 -1.90
CA GLN A 137 -8.25 8.06 -2.84
C GLN A 137 -9.08 7.00 -3.58
N ARG A 138 -10.20 7.39 -4.21
CA ARG A 138 -10.79 6.54 -5.27
C ARG A 138 -9.85 6.52 -6.46
N ILE A 139 -8.97 5.53 -6.50
CA ILE A 139 -8.29 5.15 -7.74
C ILE A 139 -9.34 4.40 -8.55
N GLU A 140 -9.87 5.00 -9.60
CA GLU A 140 -10.69 4.26 -10.56
C GLU A 140 -9.79 3.24 -11.24
N PHE A 141 -9.79 2.02 -10.72
CA PHE A 141 -9.19 0.88 -11.41
C PHE A 141 -10.01 0.64 -12.66
N THR A 142 -9.63 1.28 -13.77
CA THR A 142 -9.95 0.76 -15.09
C THR A 142 -9.09 -0.47 -15.25
N ALA A 143 -9.53 -1.59 -14.67
CA ALA A 143 -8.97 -2.89 -14.96
C ALA A 143 -9.14 -3.08 -16.47
N LYS A 144 -8.10 -2.79 -17.25
CA LYS A 144 -8.00 -3.32 -18.60
C LYS A 144 -7.98 -4.82 -18.42
N ALA A 145 -9.15 -5.45 -18.50
CA ALA A 145 -9.26 -6.87 -18.69
C ALA A 145 -8.52 -7.17 -19.99
N GLN A 146 -7.23 -7.49 -19.89
CA GLN A 146 -6.52 -8.16 -20.96
C GLN A 146 -7.12 -9.56 -21.03
N LEU A 147 -8.31 -9.64 -21.63
CA LEU A 147 -8.82 -10.89 -22.17
C LEU A 147 -7.83 -11.29 -23.25
N ARG A 148 -6.83 -12.10 -22.87
CA ARG A 148 -6.11 -12.94 -23.84
C ARG A 148 -7.09 -14.01 -24.30
N ALA A 149 -8.01 -13.61 -25.18
CA ALA A 149 -8.74 -14.55 -25.99
C ALA A 149 -7.71 -15.15 -26.96
N HIS A 150 -7.39 -16.43 -26.80
CA HIS A 150 -6.75 -17.18 -27.86
C HIS A 150 -7.82 -17.33 -28.94
N GLU A 151 -7.77 -16.54 -30.00
CA GLU A 151 -8.72 -16.64 -31.08
C GLU A 151 -8.35 -17.85 -31.95
N TRP A 152 -9.03 -18.98 -31.73
CA TRP A 152 -8.93 -20.17 -32.59
C TRP A 152 -9.56 -19.92 -33.99
N PHE A 153 -9.99 -18.69 -34.28
CA PHE A 153 -10.62 -18.27 -35.52
C PHE A 153 -9.76 -18.61 -36.76
N PHE A 154 -8.46 -18.33 -36.72
CA PHE A 154 -7.56 -18.62 -37.84
C PHE A 154 -7.40 -20.13 -38.11
N ALA A 155 -7.54 -20.97 -37.09
CA ALA A 155 -7.44 -22.42 -37.24
C ALA A 155 -8.62 -22.99 -38.08
N TRP A 156 -9.79 -22.35 -38.03
CA TRP A 156 -10.97 -22.79 -38.78
C TRP A 156 -11.21 -22.03 -40.08
N VAL A 157 -10.81 -20.75 -40.14
CA VAL A 157 -10.91 -19.95 -41.37
C VAL A 157 -10.04 -20.47 -42.49
N THR A 158 -8.83 -20.95 -42.17
CA THR A 158 -7.89 -21.44 -43.19
C THR A 158 -8.39 -22.66 -43.97
N PRO A 159 -8.88 -23.76 -43.34
CA PRO A 159 -9.46 -24.88 -44.09
C PRO A 159 -10.76 -24.48 -44.81
N GLY A 160 -11.58 -23.60 -44.22
CA GLY A 160 -12.81 -23.11 -44.87
C GLY A 160 -12.53 -22.32 -46.15
N ALA A 161 -11.57 -21.40 -46.10
CA ALA A 161 -11.14 -20.62 -47.27
C ALA A 161 -10.52 -21.52 -48.35
N MET A 162 -9.68 -22.49 -47.95
CA MET A 162 -9.10 -23.45 -48.89
C MET A 162 -10.18 -24.29 -49.61
N ALA A 163 -11.18 -24.79 -48.88
CA ALA A 163 -12.29 -25.54 -49.46
C ALA A 163 -13.11 -24.68 -50.45
N PHE A 164 -13.36 -23.42 -50.10
CA PHE A 164 -14.06 -22.48 -50.96
C PHE A 164 -13.32 -22.22 -52.28
N PHE A 165 -12.01 -21.95 -52.23
CA PHE A 165 -11.20 -21.76 -53.43
C PHE A 165 -11.02 -23.03 -54.27
N ALA A 166 -10.92 -24.20 -53.62
CA ALA A 166 -10.88 -25.49 -54.32
C ALA A 166 -12.20 -25.75 -55.07
N GLY A 167 -13.35 -25.46 -54.45
CA GLY A 167 -14.66 -25.55 -55.10
C GLY A 167 -14.78 -24.62 -56.31
N LEU A 168 -14.29 -23.38 -56.21
CA LEU A 168 -14.25 -22.43 -57.32
C LEU A 168 -13.32 -22.86 -58.46
N ALA A 169 -12.17 -23.48 -58.14
CA ALA A 169 -11.28 -24.04 -59.14
C ALA A 169 -11.91 -25.24 -59.86
N TRP A 170 -12.68 -26.06 -59.16
CA TRP A 170 -13.38 -27.21 -59.73
C TRP A 170 -14.62 -26.80 -60.54
N ALA A 171 -15.31 -25.73 -60.13
CA ALA A 171 -16.44 -25.15 -60.84
C ALA A 171 -16.06 -24.33 -62.07
N ARG A 172 -14.76 -24.15 -62.36
CA ARG A 172 -14.33 -23.54 -63.62
C ARG A 172 -14.54 -24.54 -64.76
N PRO A 173 -15.42 -24.26 -65.74
CA PRO A 173 -15.58 -25.13 -66.89
C PRO A 173 -14.25 -25.18 -67.65
N GLY A 174 -13.75 -26.40 -67.87
CA GLY A 174 -12.49 -26.65 -68.55
C GLY A 174 -12.44 -25.94 -69.91
N ARG A 175 -11.42 -25.11 -70.12
CA ARG A 175 -11.05 -24.61 -71.45
C ARG A 175 -10.50 -25.78 -72.27
N TRP A 176 -11.38 -26.63 -72.79
CA TRP A 176 -11.06 -27.56 -73.86
C TRP A 176 -11.95 -27.29 -75.08
N GLY A 177 -11.26 -26.88 -76.15
CA GLY A 177 -11.69 -27.06 -77.53
C GLY A 177 -12.64 -26.01 -78.08
N ARG A 178 -12.09 -25.03 -78.81
CA ARG A 178 -12.35 -24.85 -80.24
C ARG A 178 -11.56 -23.67 -80.81
N ALA A 179 -10.62 -23.99 -81.69
CA ALA A 179 -10.30 -23.17 -82.85
C ALA A 179 -9.89 -24.15 -83.95
N ALA A 180 -10.86 -24.43 -84.84
CA ALA A 180 -10.61 -24.80 -86.21
C ALA A 180 -10.54 -23.50 -87.02
#